data_AF-A0A9E2YGX2-F1
#
_entry.id   AF-A0A9E2YGX2-F1
#
_cell.length_a   1.000
_cell.length_b   1.000
_cell.length_c   1.000
_cell.angle_alpha   90.00
_cell.angle_beta   90.00
_cell.angle_gamma   90.00
#
_symmetry.space_group_name_H-M   'P 1'
#
loop_
_entity.id
_entity.type
_entity.pdbx_description
1 polymer ?
#
loop_
_entity_poly.entity_id
_entity_poly.type
_entity_poly.pdbx_seq_one_letter_code
_entity_poly.pdbx_strand_id
1 'polypeptide(L)' 'FLINAAAPDVIRLAPPLIISEAQIGGFLDALPGVLDAVGAPA' A
#
# COMPACT_ATOMS: atom_id res chain seq x y z
N PHE A 1 4.29 6.60 1.55
CA PHE A 1 2.95 6.62 0.92
C PHE A 1 1.97 7.20 1.93
N LEU A 2 1.12 8.15 1.52
CA LEU A 2 -0.04 8.51 2.35
C LEU A 2 -1.10 7.43 2.12
N ILE A 3 -1.44 6.74 3.20
CA ILE A 3 -2.39 5.63 3.23
C ILE A 3 -3.51 6.05 4.17
N ASN A 4 -4.76 5.99 3.71
CA ASN A 4 -5.92 6.28 4.54
C ASN A 4 -6.96 5.16 4.40
N ALA A 5 -7.51 4.70 5.52
CA ALA A 5 -8.69 3.85 5.55
C ALA A 5 -9.92 4.72 5.26
N ALA A 6 -10.30 4.80 3.99
CA ALA A 6 -11.36 5.70 3.54
C ALA A 6 -12.76 5.12 3.77
N ALA A 7 -12.86 3.81 3.88
CA ALA A 7 -14.07 3.06 4.24
C ALA A 7 -13.65 1.74 4.93
N PRO A 8 -14.58 0.97 5.53
CA PRO A 8 -14.26 -0.25 6.26
C PRO A 8 -13.44 -1.29 5.49
N ASP A 9 -13.63 -1.34 4.17
CA ASP A 9 -13.03 -2.30 3.23
C ASP A 9 -12.15 -1.60 2.16
N VAL A 10 -11.91 -0.29 2.30
CA VAL A 10 -11.21 0.50 1.28
C VAL A 10 -10.04 1.26 1.87
N ILE A 11 -8.86 1.00 1.30
CA ILE A 11 -7.64 1.76 1.54
C ILE A 11 -7.34 2.65 0.34
N ARG A 12 -7.18 3.95 0.57
CA ARG A 12 -6.76 4.92 -0.45
C ARG A 12 -5.26 5.14 -0.41
N LEU A 13 -4.63 5.05 -1.58
CA LEU A 13 -3.23 5.38 -1.80
C LEU A 13 -3.17 6.74 -2.51
N ALA A 14 -2.59 7.74 -1.84
CA ALA A 14 -2.46 9.10 -2.37
C ALA A 14 -0.99 9.55 -2.34
N PRO A 15 -0.12 8.99 -3.20
CA PRO A 15 1.27 9.45 -3.29
C PRO A 15 1.36 10.88 -3.85
N PRO A 16 2.46 11.59 -3.60
CA PRO A 16 2.75 12.87 -4.26
C PRO A 16 2.82 12.72 -5.79
N LEU A 17 2.48 13.79 -6.53
CA LEU A 17 2.53 13.80 -8.01
C LEU A 17 3.96 13.76 -8.59
N ILE A 18 4.97 13.79 -7.74
CA ILE A 18 6.40 13.75 -8.08
C ILE A 18 7.02 12.36 -7.87
N ILE A 19 6.20 11.32 -7.72
CA ILE A 19 6.68 9.96 -7.48
C ILE A 19 7.43 9.39 -8.69
N SER A 20 8.54 8.68 -8.45
CA SER A 20 9.31 8.01 -9.51
C SER A 20 8.85 6.57 -9.74
N GLU A 21 9.19 6.00 -10.91
CA GLU A 21 8.95 4.59 -11.20
C GLU A 21 9.60 3.65 -10.16
N ALA A 22 10.84 3.95 -9.74
CA ALA A 22 11.53 3.14 -8.73
C ALA A 22 10.78 3.13 -7.38
N GLN A 23 10.17 4.26 -7.00
CA GLN A 23 9.36 4.35 -5.78
C GLN A 23 8.04 3.58 -5.91
N ILE A 24 7.39 3.61 -7.09
CA ILE A 24 6.21 2.79 -7.38
C ILE A 24 6.59 1.30 -7.32
N GLY A 25 7.68 0.91 -7.97
CA GLY A 25 8.17 -0.47 -7.98
C GLY A 25 8.40 -1.01 -6.57
N GLY A 26 9.17 -0.27 -5.76
CA GLY A 26 9.42 -0.68 -4.36
C GLY A 26 8.16 -0.78 -3.50
N PHE A 27 7.11 0.00 -3.78
CA PHE A 27 5.82 -0.16 -3.11
C PHE A 27 5.09 -1.42 -3.54
N LEU A 28 5.01 -1.67 -4.83
CA LEU A 28 4.33 -2.85 -5.37
C LEU A 28 5.04 -4.14 -4.96
N ASP A 29 6.36 -4.13 -4.85
CA ASP A 29 7.16 -5.26 -4.36
C ASP A 29 6.90 -5.55 -2.88
N ALA A 30 6.70 -4.51 -2.07
CA ALA A 30 6.46 -4.65 -0.63
C ALA A 30 5.00 -5.00 -0.28
N LEU A 31 4.04 -4.61 -1.13
CA LEU A 31 2.61 -4.73 -0.85
C LEU A 31 2.14 -6.16 -0.54
N PRO A 32 2.53 -7.21 -1.28
CA PRO A 32 2.15 -8.59 -0.95
C PRO A 32 2.54 -8.98 0.48
N GLY A 33 3.78 -8.68 0.90
CA GLY A 33 4.25 -8.99 2.25
C GLY A 33 3.47 -8.27 3.36
N VAL A 34 3.01 -7.04 3.08
CA VAL A 34 2.12 -6.31 3.99
C VAL A 34 0.76 -7.00 4.12
N LEU A 35 0.20 -7.51 3.02
CA LEU A 35 -1.08 -8.22 3.04
C LEU A 35 -0.93 -9.59 3.72
N ASP A 36 0.15 -10.32 3.46
CA ASP A 36 0.44 -11.61 4.08
C ASP A 36 0.55 -11.51 5.61
N ALA A 37 1.15 -10.42 6.13
CA ALA A 37 1.27 -10.16 7.56
C ALA A 37 -0.09 -10.01 8.27
N VAL A 38 -1.15 -9.66 7.53
CA VAL A 38 -2.52 -9.50 8.05
C VAL A 38 -3.39 -10.72 7.72
N GLY A 39 -3.05 -11.48 6.67
CA GLY A 39 -3.75 -12.68 6.22
C GLY A 39 -3.48 -13.94 7.03
N ALA A 40 -2.56 -13.91 8.00
CA ALA A 40 -2.41 -15.00 8.96
C ALA A 40 -3.68 -15.09 9.83
N PRO A 41 -4.36 -16.26 9.88
CA PRO A 41 -5.52 -16.41 10.74
C PRO A 41 -5.12 -16.20 12.21
N ALA A 42 -5.93 -15.42 12.93
CA ALA A 42 -5.79 -15.19 14.38
C ALA A 42 -6.06 -16.45 15.20
#